data_AF-A0A2V9QRI7-F1
#
_entry.id   AF-A0A2V9QRI7-F1
#
_cell.length_a   1.000
_cell.length_b   1.000
_cell.length_c   1.000
_cell.angle_alpha   90.00
_cell.angle_beta   90.00
_cell.angle_gamma   90.00
#
_symmetry.space_group_name_H-M   'P 1'
#
loop_
_entity.id
_entity.type
_entity.pdbx_description
1 polymer ?
#
loop_
_entity_poly.entity_id
_entity_poly.type
_entity_poly.pdbx_seq_one_letter_code
_entity_poly.pdbx_strand_id
1 'polypeptide(L)'
;MRNLLIFFLLLFLFPVRLLSRSNLPPRSKDSNHSFCGTYPGRIYDELRKAQELRQLKEARRFRFALEEVSGATQDTDNIAVIEDDGSIISPANLFDLANLDLKLSPSGAGSYTLARQTGTINQAFGTKLPLTDDDFRQITFQGNFSFPYFGTHYSSVFINSDGNLTFTQGDAAHTARDLTRLNSGPPRIAVFLADLNPETSSQGGIFYNQLADRFLVTWNRIREFDNGQENTFQVALFPDGSFEFTYGTVSAGSGIVGWSGGANLLTVSLVDFSTVGGSIQSGPVAEKFSQQTEVELTAVARKFYQTHPDNYDQLIMFTNFPYNLGQDTFAFEINVKNDVRGIGVDQMDFSQEFGSNGNLESFLAMNELAEFPDDPDSIFLGTNSTIDVLGQESGHRWLAYVEFRDGTVNSSALLGRDNAHWSFFFDSEASVMEGNLIRDNGDGSFTTTGATNRYSKLDQYIMGFRDPAEVGPLFYLSNVTGTSRTASSAPAIGVTFRGTRKDLTVNDIIAAEGPRLPDFLTSPKVFRQAFILLVRQGASPSSTELGKMSRIRGRWQDFFLQATDGLGTTDTTLISTPLVSSITPSWGSTQGNVQVYISGQ
;
A
#
# COMPACT_ATOMS: atom_id res chain seq x y z
N MET A 1 -18.53 18.72 -50.95
CA MET A 1 -17.30 17.91 -51.10
C MET A 1 -16.25 18.46 -50.14
N ARG A 2 -15.82 17.63 -49.17
CA ARG A 2 -14.54 17.68 -48.41
C ARG A 2 -14.26 18.94 -47.55
N ASN A 3 -13.84 18.90 -46.28
CA ASN A 3 -13.34 17.85 -45.39
C ASN A 3 -13.60 18.31 -43.94
N LEU A 4 -14.22 17.46 -43.12
CA LEU A 4 -14.19 17.57 -41.66
C LEU A 4 -13.07 16.63 -41.19
N LEU A 5 -11.96 17.18 -40.69
CA LEU A 5 -10.88 16.38 -40.11
C LEU A 5 -11.35 15.79 -38.77
N ILE A 6 -11.54 14.48 -38.75
CA ILE A 6 -11.71 13.69 -37.53
C ILE A 6 -10.31 13.53 -36.92
N PHE A 7 -10.08 14.14 -35.76
CA PHE A 7 -8.92 13.86 -34.93
C PHE A 7 -9.11 12.47 -34.30
N PHE A 8 -8.38 11.48 -34.79
CA PHE A 8 -8.25 10.18 -34.12
C PHE A 8 -7.37 10.39 -32.87
N LEU A 9 -7.99 10.26 -31.69
CA LEU A 9 -7.27 10.14 -30.43
C LEU A 9 -6.60 8.75 -30.44
N LEU A 10 -5.29 8.71 -30.64
CA LEU A 10 -4.47 7.52 -30.42
C LEU A 10 -4.42 7.28 -28.91
N LEU A 11 -5.36 6.47 -28.41
CA LEU A 11 -5.26 5.84 -27.09
C LEU A 11 -4.02 4.95 -27.09
N PHE A 12 -2.98 5.38 -26.38
CA PHE A 12 -1.89 4.50 -25.98
C PHE A 12 -2.48 3.42 -25.07
N LEU A 13 -2.80 2.26 -25.64
CA LEU A 13 -3.06 1.03 -24.89
C LEU A 13 -1.75 0.61 -24.24
N PHE A 14 -1.51 1.03 -23.00
CA PHE A 14 -0.53 0.35 -22.16
C PHE A 14 -1.05 -1.08 -21.92
N PRO A 15 -0.24 -2.12 -22.16
CA PRO A 15 -0.65 -3.47 -21.81
C PRO A 15 -0.87 -3.52 -20.30
N VAL A 16 -2.10 -3.80 -19.88
CA VAL A 16 -2.40 -4.20 -18.51
C VAL A 16 -1.64 -5.50 -18.28
N ARG A 17 -0.44 -5.42 -17.71
CA ARG A 17 0.21 -6.60 -17.14
C ARG A 17 -0.67 -7.05 -16.00
N LEU A 18 -1.33 -8.19 -16.17
CA LEU A 18 -1.88 -8.95 -15.05
C LEU A 18 -0.70 -9.19 -14.10
N LEU A 19 -0.61 -8.41 -13.02
CA LEU A 19 0.29 -8.69 -11.91
C LEU A 19 -0.06 -10.11 -11.47
N SER A 20 0.88 -11.05 -11.62
CA SER A 20 0.67 -12.40 -11.12
C SER A 20 0.36 -12.32 -9.63
N ARG A 21 -0.62 -13.10 -9.15
CA ARG A 21 -0.84 -13.26 -7.71
C ARG A 21 0.49 -13.63 -7.07
N SER A 22 0.97 -12.82 -6.12
CA SER A 22 2.09 -13.23 -5.30
C SER A 22 1.67 -14.46 -4.50
N ASN A 23 2.53 -15.47 -4.44
CA ASN A 23 2.39 -16.56 -3.45
C ASN A 23 2.82 -16.11 -2.05
N LEU A 24 3.30 -14.87 -1.93
CA LEU A 24 3.73 -14.26 -0.69
C LEU A 24 2.52 -13.91 0.19
N PRO A 25 2.62 -14.12 1.52
CA PRO A 25 1.52 -13.88 2.43
C PRO A 25 1.09 -12.40 2.44
N PRO A 26 -0.23 -12.12 2.43
CA PRO A 26 -0.75 -10.78 2.66
C PRO A 26 -0.45 -10.32 4.09
N ARG A 27 -0.59 -9.03 4.38
CA ARG A 27 -0.50 -8.48 5.74
C ARG A 27 -1.41 -9.29 6.69
N SER A 28 -0.91 -9.63 7.88
CA SER A 28 -1.72 -10.33 8.88
C SER A 28 -2.83 -9.43 9.40
N LYS A 29 -4.04 -10.00 9.50
CA LYS A 29 -5.22 -9.36 10.09
C LYS A 29 -5.13 -9.18 11.62
N ASP A 30 -4.15 -9.78 12.27
CA ASP A 30 -3.99 -9.78 13.74
C ASP A 30 -2.86 -8.85 14.24
N SER A 31 -2.40 -7.89 13.45
CA SER A 31 -1.26 -7.04 13.84
C SER A 31 -1.66 -5.98 14.88
N ASN A 32 -1.73 -6.36 16.16
CA ASN A 32 -1.96 -5.48 17.33
C ASN A 32 -0.83 -4.44 17.60
N HIS A 33 0.07 -4.20 16.65
CA HIS A 33 1.19 -3.28 16.77
C HIS A 33 1.40 -2.49 15.46
N SER A 34 1.08 -1.19 15.51
CA SER A 34 0.58 -0.38 14.38
C SER A 34 1.61 0.58 13.76
N PHE A 35 2.87 0.19 13.59
CA PHE A 35 3.86 1.13 13.03
C PHE A 35 4.59 0.70 11.76
N CYS A 36 5.06 -0.54 11.62
CA CYS A 36 5.67 -0.99 10.37
C CYS A 36 4.60 -1.62 9.46
N GLY A 37 4.44 -1.04 8.26
CA GLY A 37 3.54 -1.53 7.21
C GLY A 37 4.22 -2.38 6.14
N THR A 38 5.47 -2.81 6.38
CA THR A 38 6.22 -3.66 5.45
C THR A 38 5.77 -5.11 5.56
N TYR A 39 5.45 -5.71 4.42
CA TYR A 39 5.26 -7.16 4.25
C TYR A 39 5.68 -7.56 2.83
N PRO A 40 6.01 -8.85 2.58
CA PRO A 40 6.53 -9.29 1.28
C PRO A 40 5.66 -8.93 0.06
N GLY A 41 4.34 -8.80 0.23
CA GLY A 41 3.39 -8.44 -0.83
C GLY A 41 3.24 -6.93 -1.11
N ARG A 42 3.87 -6.04 -0.34
CA ARG A 42 3.59 -4.58 -0.35
C ARG A 42 3.73 -3.92 -1.73
N ILE A 43 4.72 -4.32 -2.51
CA ILE A 43 4.97 -3.78 -3.86
C ILE A 43 3.75 -3.92 -4.78
N TYR A 44 3.03 -5.05 -4.72
CA TYR A 44 1.86 -5.28 -5.57
C TYR A 44 0.70 -4.37 -5.21
N ASP A 45 0.55 -4.06 -3.93
CA ASP A 45 -0.52 -3.21 -3.42
C ASP A 45 -0.24 -1.74 -3.77
N GLU A 46 1.02 -1.30 -3.66
CA GLU A 46 1.43 0.05 -4.08
C GLU A 46 1.39 0.23 -5.61
N LEU A 47 1.65 -0.80 -6.41
CA LEU A 47 1.47 -0.73 -7.87
C LEU A 47 -0.01 -0.65 -8.27
N ARG A 48 -0.91 -1.38 -7.60
CA ARG A 48 -2.36 -1.23 -7.82
C ARG A 48 -2.86 0.15 -7.40
N LYS A 49 -2.44 0.62 -6.22
CA LYS A 49 -2.73 1.99 -5.74
C LYS A 49 -2.23 3.04 -6.73
N ALA A 50 -1.03 2.89 -7.28
CA ALA A 50 -0.50 3.82 -8.27
C ALA A 50 -1.35 3.88 -9.55
N GLN A 51 -1.81 2.75 -10.06
CA GLN A 51 -2.71 2.70 -11.21
C GLN A 51 -4.03 3.41 -10.93
N GLU A 52 -4.62 3.15 -9.75
CA GLU A 52 -5.87 3.78 -9.33
C GLU A 52 -5.74 5.30 -9.18
N LEU A 53 -4.70 5.76 -8.47
CA LEU A 53 -4.46 7.19 -8.26
C LEU A 53 -4.22 7.92 -9.57
N ARG A 54 -3.51 7.31 -10.52
CA ARG A 54 -3.32 7.89 -11.86
C ARG A 54 -4.64 8.11 -12.58
N GLN A 55 -5.55 7.12 -12.56
CA GLN A 55 -6.88 7.25 -13.15
C GLN A 55 -7.69 8.39 -12.49
N LEU A 56 -7.65 8.49 -11.15
CA LEU A 56 -8.31 9.55 -10.40
C LEU A 56 -7.77 10.94 -10.76
N LYS A 57 -6.45 11.10 -10.83
CA LYS A 57 -5.80 12.37 -11.18
C LYS A 57 -6.08 12.77 -12.63
N GLU A 58 -6.04 11.83 -13.58
CA GLU A 58 -6.38 12.08 -14.98
C GLU A 58 -7.85 12.52 -15.14
N ALA A 59 -8.79 11.81 -14.50
CA ALA A 59 -10.20 12.18 -14.52
C ALA A 59 -10.45 13.57 -13.91
N ARG A 60 -9.79 13.88 -12.78
CA ARG A 60 -9.87 15.18 -12.13
C ARG A 60 -9.33 16.30 -13.01
N ARG A 61 -8.16 16.09 -13.63
CA ARG A 61 -7.55 17.05 -14.56
C ARG A 61 -8.48 17.37 -15.72
N PHE A 62 -9.07 16.33 -16.33
CA PHE A 62 -10.04 16.49 -17.42
C PHE A 62 -11.30 17.25 -16.96
N ARG A 63 -11.88 16.86 -15.81
CA ARG A 63 -13.10 17.48 -15.27
C ARG A 63 -12.94 18.96 -14.97
N PHE A 64 -11.81 19.37 -14.41
CA PHE A 64 -11.56 20.76 -14.01
C PHE A 64 -10.74 21.56 -15.02
N ALA A 65 -10.41 20.95 -16.18
CA ALA A 65 -9.53 21.55 -17.19
C ALA A 65 -8.22 22.11 -16.59
N LEU A 66 -7.62 21.35 -15.66
CA LEU A 66 -6.39 21.76 -14.98
C LEU A 66 -5.23 21.69 -15.97
N GLU A 67 -4.46 22.78 -16.08
CA GLU A 67 -3.23 22.82 -16.85
C GLU A 67 -2.12 21.98 -16.18
N GLU A 68 -1.16 21.51 -16.99
CA GLU A 68 0.08 20.94 -16.44
C GLU A 68 0.86 22.03 -15.73
N VAL A 69 1.04 21.87 -14.42
CA VAL A 69 1.87 22.78 -13.62
C VAL A 69 3.28 22.21 -13.56
N SER A 70 4.29 23.05 -13.69
CA SER A 70 5.67 22.62 -13.43
C SER A 70 5.90 22.59 -11.92
N GLY A 71 5.71 21.45 -11.27
CA GLY A 71 6.19 21.24 -9.89
C GLY A 71 7.71 21.24 -9.90
N ALA A 72 8.31 22.02 -9.03
CA ALA A 72 9.76 22.12 -8.95
C ALA A 72 10.36 20.94 -8.16
N THR A 73 11.47 20.41 -8.67
CA THR A 73 12.42 19.67 -7.83
C THR A 73 13.57 20.62 -7.53
N GLN A 74 13.81 20.86 -6.24
CA GLN A 74 14.92 21.69 -5.79
C GLN A 74 15.72 20.95 -4.74
N ASP A 75 17.03 20.87 -4.94
CA ASP A 75 17.92 20.27 -3.96
C ASP A 75 18.38 21.32 -2.96
N THR A 76 18.26 21.01 -1.68
CA THR A 76 18.79 21.83 -0.59
C THR A 76 19.48 20.93 0.42
N ASP A 77 20.78 21.13 0.66
CA ASP A 77 21.59 20.33 1.60
C ASP A 77 21.48 18.79 1.39
N ASN A 78 21.59 18.36 0.12
CA ASN A 78 21.41 16.97 -0.31
C ASN A 78 20.03 16.36 0.07
N ILE A 79 19.01 17.21 0.20
CA ILE A 79 17.62 16.81 0.31
C ILE A 79 16.92 17.23 -0.98
N ALA A 80 16.28 16.29 -1.67
CA ALA A 80 15.49 16.56 -2.85
C ALA A 80 14.11 17.03 -2.38
N VAL A 81 13.84 18.33 -2.51
CA VAL A 81 12.50 18.87 -2.24
C VAL A 81 11.69 18.69 -3.52
N ILE A 82 10.66 17.85 -3.45
CA ILE A 82 9.77 17.58 -4.58
C ILE A 82 8.43 18.26 -4.28
N GLU A 83 8.06 19.21 -5.13
CA GLU A 83 6.73 19.81 -5.11
C GLU A 83 5.77 19.01 -6.01
N ASP A 84 4.58 18.71 -5.50
CA ASP A 84 3.53 18.11 -6.30
C ASP A 84 3.07 19.03 -7.46
N ASP A 85 3.10 18.49 -8.68
CA ASP A 85 2.57 19.09 -9.90
C ASP A 85 1.15 18.61 -10.24
N GLY A 86 0.46 18.04 -9.26
CA GLY A 86 -0.82 17.36 -9.41
C GLY A 86 -0.71 15.97 -10.03
N SER A 87 0.50 15.43 -10.25
CA SER A 87 0.71 14.05 -10.67
C SER A 87 1.06 13.11 -9.50
N ILE A 88 1.37 13.63 -8.32
CA ILE A 88 1.81 12.82 -7.17
C ILE A 88 0.68 12.68 -6.16
N ILE A 89 0.10 13.80 -5.73
CA ILE A 89 -0.83 13.85 -4.60
C ILE A 89 -2.28 13.78 -5.08
N SER A 90 -3.04 12.85 -4.50
CA SER A 90 -4.50 12.80 -4.60
C SER A 90 -5.08 13.33 -3.28
N PRO A 91 -5.80 14.47 -3.26
CA PRO A 91 -6.37 14.98 -2.02
C PRO A 91 -7.49 14.07 -1.51
N ALA A 92 -7.83 14.25 -0.24
CA ALA A 92 -9.01 13.60 0.35
C ALA A 92 -10.28 13.93 -0.45
N ASN A 93 -11.12 12.92 -0.67
CA ASN A 93 -12.47 13.06 -1.19
C ASN A 93 -13.43 12.56 -0.13
N LEU A 94 -13.92 13.46 0.72
CA LEU A 94 -14.76 13.11 1.85
C LEU A 94 -16.12 12.59 1.38
N PHE A 95 -16.69 11.64 2.11
CA PHE A 95 -18.02 11.12 1.79
C PHE A 95 -19.08 12.21 1.93
N ASP A 96 -19.68 12.61 0.81
CA ASP A 96 -20.65 13.70 0.72
C ASP A 96 -22.03 13.26 0.20
N LEU A 97 -22.24 11.93 0.08
CA LEU A 97 -23.52 11.35 -0.34
C LEU A 97 -24.50 11.10 0.83
N ALA A 98 -24.13 11.49 2.04
CA ALA A 98 -25.00 11.36 3.20
C ALA A 98 -26.30 12.15 2.99
N ASN A 99 -27.45 11.50 3.21
CA ASN A 99 -28.79 12.06 2.95
C ASN A 99 -29.14 12.34 1.48
N LEU A 100 -28.32 11.87 0.54
CA LEU A 100 -28.66 11.83 -0.88
C LEU A 100 -29.11 10.41 -1.26
N ASP A 101 -30.27 10.33 -1.91
CA ASP A 101 -30.72 9.11 -2.56
C ASP A 101 -30.40 9.21 -4.05
N LEU A 102 -29.61 8.27 -4.54
CA LEU A 102 -29.19 8.20 -5.92
C LEU A 102 -30.05 7.18 -6.64
N LYS A 103 -31.00 7.64 -7.45
CA LYS A 103 -31.83 6.78 -8.30
C LYS A 103 -31.22 6.67 -9.69
N LEU A 104 -30.96 5.44 -10.12
CA LEU A 104 -30.38 5.11 -11.41
C LEU A 104 -31.43 4.41 -12.25
N SER A 105 -31.93 5.09 -13.28
CA SER A 105 -32.94 4.55 -14.19
C SER A 105 -32.30 4.12 -15.51
N PRO A 106 -32.59 2.91 -16.00
CA PRO A 106 -31.93 2.37 -17.19
C PRO A 106 -32.25 3.21 -18.43
N SER A 107 -31.22 3.47 -19.23
CA SER A 107 -31.29 4.23 -20.50
C SER A 107 -30.66 3.43 -21.66
N GLY A 108 -30.45 2.13 -21.45
CA GLY A 108 -29.78 1.20 -22.35
C GLY A 108 -29.08 0.09 -21.56
N ALA A 109 -28.57 -0.94 -22.25
CA ALA A 109 -27.79 -1.98 -21.58
C ALA A 109 -26.55 -1.37 -20.94
N GLY A 110 -26.44 -1.47 -19.60
CA GLY A 110 -25.33 -0.90 -18.85
C GLY A 110 -25.26 0.63 -18.87
N SER A 111 -26.37 1.31 -19.17
CA SER A 111 -26.46 2.77 -19.20
C SER A 111 -27.58 3.27 -18.30
N TYR A 112 -27.31 4.29 -17.50
CA TYR A 112 -28.23 4.79 -16.48
C TYR A 112 -28.31 6.31 -16.52
N THR A 113 -29.52 6.85 -16.37
CA THR A 113 -29.72 8.26 -16.04
C THR A 113 -29.81 8.38 -14.53
N LEU A 114 -29.01 9.29 -13.97
CA LEU A 114 -28.96 9.54 -12.53
C LEU A 114 -29.88 10.69 -12.12
N ALA A 115 -30.71 10.44 -11.12
CA ALA A 115 -31.54 11.42 -10.43
C ALA A 115 -31.23 11.42 -8.94
N ARG A 116 -31.06 12.62 -8.37
CA ARG A 116 -30.88 12.84 -6.94
C ARG A 116 -32.22 13.14 -6.30
N GLN A 117 -32.52 12.48 -5.19
CA GLN A 117 -33.70 12.76 -4.38
C GLN A 117 -33.34 12.70 -2.89
N THR A 118 -34.25 13.16 -2.04
CA THR A 118 -34.11 12.99 -0.60
C THR A 118 -34.83 11.71 -0.19
N GLY A 119 -34.14 10.83 0.50
CA GLY A 119 -34.75 9.68 1.15
C GLY A 119 -34.08 9.35 2.48
N THR A 120 -34.60 8.31 3.12
CA THR A 120 -34.11 7.85 4.42
C THR A 120 -34.09 6.33 4.42
N ILE A 121 -33.19 5.77 5.23
CA ILE A 121 -33.03 4.31 5.36
C ILE A 121 -34.38 3.67 5.69
N ASN A 122 -34.82 2.77 4.81
CA ASN A 122 -36.07 2.05 5.00
C ASN A 122 -35.89 1.03 6.14
N GLN A 123 -36.70 1.19 7.19
CA GLN A 123 -36.59 0.39 8.42
C GLN A 123 -37.14 -1.05 8.30
N ALA A 124 -37.78 -1.40 7.19
CA ALA A 124 -38.25 -2.76 6.93
C ALA A 124 -37.11 -3.65 6.42
N PHE A 125 -36.08 -3.86 7.25
CA PHE A 125 -34.85 -4.56 6.88
C PHE A 125 -35.06 -6.02 6.44
N GLY A 126 -36.09 -6.70 6.96
CA GLY A 126 -36.38 -8.09 6.64
C GLY A 126 -35.44 -9.06 7.35
N THR A 127 -34.86 -9.99 6.60
CA THR A 127 -34.08 -11.12 7.11
C THR A 127 -32.61 -10.75 7.30
N LYS A 128 -32.06 -10.99 8.50
CA LYS A 128 -30.62 -10.83 8.77
C LYS A 128 -29.82 -11.98 8.14
N LEU A 129 -28.70 -11.64 7.50
CA LEU A 129 -27.76 -12.60 6.94
C LEU A 129 -26.62 -12.89 7.94
N PRO A 130 -26.23 -14.16 8.12
CA PRO A 130 -25.10 -14.53 8.97
C PRO A 130 -23.78 -14.46 8.17
N LEU A 131 -23.40 -13.26 7.73
CA LEU A 131 -22.14 -13.02 7.02
C LEU A 131 -21.02 -12.72 8.01
N THR A 132 -19.82 -13.24 7.73
CA THR A 132 -18.57 -12.89 8.40
C THR A 132 -17.75 -11.91 7.57
N ASP A 133 -16.53 -11.61 8.00
CA ASP A 133 -15.56 -10.85 7.24
C ASP A 133 -15.29 -11.48 5.85
N ASP A 134 -15.19 -10.65 4.82
CA ASP A 134 -15.04 -11.04 3.40
C ASP A 134 -16.06 -12.07 2.86
N ASP A 135 -17.22 -12.25 3.49
CA ASP A 135 -18.19 -13.30 3.15
C ASP A 135 -19.29 -12.84 2.20
N PHE A 136 -19.99 -13.79 1.59
CA PHE A 136 -21.16 -13.53 0.76
C PHE A 136 -22.29 -14.55 0.93
N ARG A 137 -23.51 -14.12 0.58
CA ARG A 137 -24.68 -15.01 0.50
C ARG A 137 -25.43 -14.81 -0.81
N GLN A 138 -25.70 -15.91 -1.51
CA GLN A 138 -26.61 -15.89 -2.64
C GLN A 138 -28.07 -15.90 -2.16
N ILE A 139 -28.88 -14.99 -2.69
CA ILE A 139 -30.32 -14.92 -2.45
C ILE A 139 -31.05 -15.06 -3.78
N THR A 140 -31.90 -16.08 -3.88
CA THR A 140 -32.81 -16.28 -5.01
C THR A 140 -34.05 -15.42 -4.83
N PHE A 141 -34.37 -14.63 -5.85
CA PHE A 141 -35.57 -13.80 -5.86
C PHE A 141 -36.84 -14.67 -5.87
N GLN A 142 -37.86 -14.22 -5.16
CA GLN A 142 -39.14 -14.92 -5.02
C GLN A 142 -40.15 -14.46 -6.07
N GLY A 143 -41.12 -15.32 -6.38
CA GLY A 143 -42.17 -15.03 -7.36
C GLY A 143 -41.60 -14.77 -8.76
N ASN A 144 -42.14 -13.76 -9.44
CA ASN A 144 -41.72 -13.37 -10.80
C ASN A 144 -40.69 -12.23 -10.82
N PHE A 145 -40.09 -11.90 -9.67
CA PHE A 145 -39.08 -10.85 -9.62
C PHE A 145 -37.80 -11.31 -10.35
N SER A 146 -37.35 -10.51 -11.30
CA SER A 146 -36.05 -10.65 -11.95
C SER A 146 -35.46 -9.27 -12.13
N PHE A 147 -34.14 -9.15 -11.99
CA PHE A 147 -33.43 -7.88 -12.10
C PHE A 147 -32.67 -7.79 -13.43
N PRO A 148 -33.07 -6.91 -14.36
CA PRO A 148 -32.32 -6.60 -15.57
C PRO A 148 -31.07 -5.78 -15.24
N TYR A 149 -29.89 -6.29 -15.60
CA TYR A 149 -28.61 -5.61 -15.38
C TYR A 149 -27.62 -5.94 -16.49
N PHE A 150 -27.00 -4.92 -17.09
CA PHE A 150 -26.06 -5.05 -18.22
C PHE A 150 -26.54 -6.02 -19.33
N GLY A 151 -27.82 -5.93 -19.69
CA GLY A 151 -28.42 -6.73 -20.77
C GLY A 151 -28.79 -8.18 -20.39
N THR A 152 -28.56 -8.58 -19.14
CA THR A 152 -28.92 -9.92 -18.62
C THR A 152 -30.00 -9.80 -17.54
N HIS A 153 -30.92 -10.76 -17.50
CA HIS A 153 -31.94 -10.86 -16.45
C HIS A 153 -31.48 -11.85 -15.38
N TYR A 154 -31.33 -11.39 -14.15
CA TYR A 154 -30.88 -12.21 -13.03
C TYR A 154 -32.06 -12.65 -12.15
N SER A 155 -32.06 -13.91 -11.74
CA SER A 155 -33.03 -14.51 -10.80
C SER A 155 -32.48 -14.62 -9.38
N SER A 156 -31.23 -14.25 -9.16
CA SER A 156 -30.58 -14.22 -7.86
C SER A 156 -29.48 -13.16 -7.81
N VAL A 157 -29.07 -12.81 -6.60
CA VAL A 157 -27.98 -11.86 -6.32
C VAL A 157 -27.10 -12.39 -5.21
N PHE A 158 -25.82 -12.08 -5.25
CA PHE A 158 -24.90 -12.31 -4.14
C PHE A 158 -24.75 -11.02 -3.35
N ILE A 159 -25.05 -11.08 -2.06
CA ILE A 159 -24.87 -9.98 -1.11
C ILE A 159 -23.56 -10.24 -0.37
N ASN A 160 -22.63 -9.29 -0.42
CA ASN A 160 -21.31 -9.41 0.20
C ASN A 160 -21.19 -8.48 1.45
N SER A 161 -20.33 -8.87 2.39
CA SER A 161 -20.04 -8.14 3.63
C SER A 161 -19.61 -6.69 3.39
N ASP A 162 -18.83 -6.47 2.34
CA ASP A 162 -18.12 -5.23 1.96
C ASP A 162 -18.98 -4.29 1.14
N GLY A 163 -20.28 -4.20 1.45
CA GLY A 163 -21.14 -3.14 0.90
C GLY A 163 -21.43 -3.20 -0.61
N ASN A 164 -21.32 -4.38 -1.23
CA ASN A 164 -21.59 -4.56 -2.65
C ASN A 164 -22.47 -5.78 -2.96
N LEU A 165 -23.05 -5.74 -4.15
CA LEU A 165 -23.78 -6.84 -4.78
C LEU A 165 -23.04 -7.30 -6.01
N THR A 166 -22.97 -8.62 -6.22
CA THR A 166 -22.50 -9.21 -7.46
C THR A 166 -23.54 -10.12 -8.09
N PHE A 167 -23.45 -10.28 -9.41
CA PHE A 167 -24.28 -11.19 -10.18
C PHE A 167 -23.43 -12.32 -10.74
N THR A 168 -24.01 -13.49 -10.97
CA THR A 168 -23.31 -14.72 -11.45
C THR A 168 -22.38 -15.43 -10.47
N GLN A 169 -21.61 -14.69 -9.66
CA GLN A 169 -20.66 -15.25 -8.70
C GLN A 169 -20.55 -14.35 -7.45
N GLY A 170 -20.37 -14.94 -6.27
CA GLY A 170 -20.05 -14.20 -5.05
C GLY A 170 -18.63 -13.67 -5.03
N ASP A 171 -18.41 -12.57 -4.31
CA ASP A 171 -17.08 -12.02 -4.04
C ASP A 171 -16.67 -12.39 -2.61
N ALA A 172 -15.53 -13.09 -2.46
CA ALA A 172 -14.88 -13.40 -1.19
C ALA A 172 -13.39 -13.03 -1.20
N ALA A 173 -12.99 -12.07 -2.04
CA ALA A 173 -11.60 -11.69 -2.14
C ALA A 173 -11.15 -10.90 -0.89
N HIS A 174 -9.99 -11.26 -0.35
CA HIS A 174 -9.31 -10.53 0.72
C HIS A 174 -8.45 -9.35 0.22
N THR A 175 -8.60 -8.99 -1.06
CA THR A 175 -7.79 -7.95 -1.71
C THR A 175 -8.38 -6.56 -1.49
N ALA A 176 -7.57 -5.52 -1.73
CA ALA A 176 -8.01 -4.13 -1.67
C ALA A 176 -9.36 -3.85 -2.35
N ARG A 177 -10.15 -2.96 -1.73
CA ARG A 177 -11.43 -2.45 -2.24
C ARG A 177 -11.18 -1.27 -3.18
N ASP A 178 -10.63 -1.58 -4.36
CA ASP A 178 -10.17 -0.60 -5.35
C ASP A 178 -11.02 -0.59 -6.65
N LEU A 179 -10.78 0.40 -7.52
CA LEU A 179 -11.46 0.54 -8.82
C LEU A 179 -11.24 -0.69 -9.73
N THR A 180 -10.12 -1.39 -9.56
CA THR A 180 -9.83 -2.62 -10.31
C THR A 180 -10.76 -3.74 -9.86
N ARG A 181 -10.97 -3.92 -8.56
CA ARG A 181 -11.90 -4.92 -8.00
C ARG A 181 -13.34 -4.62 -8.39
N LEU A 182 -13.73 -3.35 -8.43
CA LEU A 182 -15.04 -2.94 -8.93
C LEU A 182 -15.30 -3.47 -10.35
N ASN A 183 -14.30 -3.42 -11.23
CA ASN A 183 -14.48 -3.60 -12.67
C ASN A 183 -14.01 -4.96 -13.24
N SER A 184 -13.10 -5.64 -12.55
CA SER A 184 -12.49 -6.90 -13.04
C SER A 184 -13.32 -8.14 -12.76
N GLY A 185 -14.17 -8.08 -11.75
CA GLY A 185 -14.97 -9.20 -11.28
C GLY A 185 -16.26 -9.45 -12.07
N PRO A 186 -17.20 -10.22 -11.49
CA PRO A 186 -18.57 -10.31 -12.01
C PRO A 186 -19.25 -8.94 -12.10
N PRO A 187 -20.39 -8.83 -12.83
CA PRO A 187 -21.21 -7.62 -12.80
C PRO A 187 -21.52 -7.23 -11.35
N ARG A 188 -21.32 -5.95 -11.00
CA ARG A 188 -21.25 -5.48 -9.62
C ARG A 188 -21.96 -4.14 -9.43
N ILE A 189 -22.70 -4.03 -8.33
CA ILE A 189 -23.21 -2.78 -7.79
C ILE A 189 -22.51 -2.53 -6.45
N ALA A 190 -21.66 -1.51 -6.38
CA ALA A 190 -20.97 -1.09 -5.17
C ALA A 190 -21.75 0.05 -4.50
N VAL A 191 -22.50 -0.27 -3.46
CA VAL A 191 -23.26 0.73 -2.70
C VAL A 191 -22.32 1.56 -1.85
N PHE A 192 -21.40 0.89 -1.17
CA PHE A 192 -20.20 1.48 -0.59
C PHE A 192 -19.18 0.35 -0.37
N LEU A 193 -18.38 0.07 -1.39
CA LEU A 193 -17.37 -0.99 -1.36
C LEU A 193 -16.20 -0.57 -0.48
N ALA A 194 -16.14 -1.12 0.72
CA ALA A 194 -15.13 -0.85 1.76
C ALA A 194 -14.86 -2.12 2.58
N ASP A 195 -13.75 -2.18 3.30
CA ASP A 195 -13.40 -3.34 4.12
C ASP A 195 -14.28 -3.38 5.38
N LEU A 196 -15.34 -4.19 5.39
CA LEU A 196 -16.37 -4.15 6.42
C LEU A 196 -16.45 -5.50 7.14
N ASN A 197 -16.51 -5.46 8.47
CA ASN A 197 -16.58 -6.66 9.29
C ASN A 197 -17.90 -6.73 10.09
N PRO A 198 -18.87 -7.55 9.65
CA PRO A 198 -20.12 -7.73 10.39
C PRO A 198 -19.94 -8.40 11.76
N GLU A 199 -18.88 -9.18 11.99
CA GLU A 199 -18.68 -9.93 13.24
C GLU A 199 -18.37 -9.01 14.43
N THR A 200 -17.74 -7.86 14.17
CA THR A 200 -17.44 -6.86 15.21
C THR A 200 -18.63 -5.94 15.51
N SER A 201 -19.75 -6.09 14.79
CA SER A 201 -20.92 -5.22 14.85
C SER A 201 -21.98 -5.75 15.83
N SER A 202 -21.91 -5.35 17.10
CA SER A 202 -22.78 -5.86 18.17
C SER A 202 -24.27 -5.48 18.06
N GLN A 203 -24.58 -4.34 17.42
CA GLN A 203 -25.94 -3.82 17.24
C GLN A 203 -26.36 -3.71 15.76
N GLY A 204 -25.49 -4.17 14.86
CA GLY A 204 -25.65 -4.04 13.41
C GLY A 204 -25.96 -5.35 12.69
N GLY A 205 -26.02 -5.28 11.37
CA GLY A 205 -26.19 -6.45 10.53
C GLY A 205 -26.41 -6.11 9.06
N ILE A 206 -26.27 -7.14 8.23
CA ILE A 206 -26.63 -7.10 6.82
C ILE A 206 -27.96 -7.81 6.67
N PHE A 207 -28.89 -7.16 5.98
CA PHE A 207 -30.26 -7.63 5.87
C PHE A 207 -30.74 -7.58 4.42
N TYR A 208 -31.70 -8.42 4.09
CA TYR A 208 -32.45 -8.29 2.84
C TYR A 208 -33.96 -8.41 3.07
N ASN A 209 -34.72 -7.71 2.23
CA ASN A 209 -36.17 -7.80 2.19
C ASN A 209 -36.68 -7.74 0.75
N GLN A 210 -37.53 -8.69 0.36
CA GLN A 210 -38.20 -8.63 -0.93
C GLN A 210 -39.62 -8.12 -0.74
N LEU A 211 -39.84 -6.87 -1.13
CA LEU A 211 -41.13 -6.19 -1.13
C LEU A 211 -41.87 -6.46 -2.45
N ALA A 212 -43.12 -6.00 -2.55
CA ALA A 212 -43.94 -6.21 -3.74
C ALA A 212 -43.38 -5.54 -5.00
N ASP A 213 -42.67 -4.42 -4.84
CA ASP A 213 -42.16 -3.55 -5.90
C ASP A 213 -40.63 -3.60 -6.07
N ARG A 214 -39.88 -4.11 -5.08
CA ARG A 214 -38.41 -4.04 -5.06
C ARG A 214 -37.75 -5.10 -4.16
N PHE A 215 -36.47 -5.36 -4.43
CA PHE A 215 -35.59 -6.12 -3.55
C PHE A 215 -34.64 -5.16 -2.83
N LEU A 216 -34.61 -5.22 -1.50
CA LEU A 216 -33.91 -4.28 -0.63
C LEU A 216 -32.76 -4.99 0.08
N VAL A 217 -31.57 -4.39 0.11
CA VAL A 217 -30.43 -4.85 0.89
C VAL A 217 -29.90 -3.72 1.76
N THR A 218 -29.74 -3.97 3.05
CA THR A 218 -29.31 -2.98 4.05
C THR A 218 -28.05 -3.44 4.75
N TRP A 219 -27.01 -2.62 4.73
CA TRP A 219 -25.90 -2.69 5.68
C TRP A 219 -26.22 -1.67 6.77
N ASN A 220 -26.51 -2.12 8.00
CA ASN A 220 -26.91 -1.25 9.09
C ASN A 220 -25.90 -1.36 10.24
N ARG A 221 -25.28 -0.22 10.59
CA ARG A 221 -24.28 -0.09 11.67
C ARG A 221 -23.16 -1.12 11.53
N ILE A 222 -22.71 -1.38 10.31
CA ILE A 222 -21.61 -2.29 10.04
C ILE A 222 -20.30 -1.56 10.25
N ARG A 223 -19.42 -2.14 11.06
CA ARG A 223 -18.11 -1.59 11.34
C ARG A 223 -17.15 -1.86 10.18
N GLU A 224 -16.29 -0.88 9.92
CA GLU A 224 -15.10 -1.10 9.09
C GLU A 224 -14.18 -2.12 9.79
N PHE A 225 -13.49 -2.95 9.02
CA PHE A 225 -12.53 -3.91 9.54
C PHE A 225 -11.48 -3.17 10.40
N ASP A 226 -11.15 -3.74 11.57
CA ASP A 226 -10.24 -3.17 12.58
C ASP A 226 -10.52 -1.73 13.04
N ASN A 227 -11.70 -1.19 12.71
CA ASN A 227 -12.09 0.16 13.07
C ASN A 227 -13.49 0.18 13.71
N GLY A 228 -13.66 0.97 14.77
CA GLY A 228 -14.94 1.10 15.45
C GLY A 228 -16.00 1.89 14.68
N GLN A 229 -15.65 2.50 13.54
CA GLN A 229 -16.54 3.36 12.75
C GLN A 229 -17.69 2.55 12.13
N GLU A 230 -18.92 2.96 12.43
CA GLU A 230 -20.14 2.32 11.92
C GLU A 230 -20.61 2.95 10.61
N ASN A 231 -21.14 2.10 9.72
CA ASN A 231 -21.63 2.48 8.40
C ASN A 231 -23.04 1.94 8.19
N THR A 232 -23.92 2.79 7.66
CA THR A 232 -25.31 2.47 7.34
C THR A 232 -25.66 2.97 5.95
N PHE A 233 -26.00 2.04 5.06
CA PHE A 233 -26.40 2.33 3.69
C PHE A 233 -27.26 1.19 3.11
N GLN A 234 -27.98 1.47 2.04
CA GLN A 234 -28.99 0.59 1.50
C GLN A 234 -29.04 0.68 -0.03
N VAL A 235 -29.38 -0.44 -0.66
CA VAL A 235 -29.74 -0.48 -2.09
C VAL A 235 -31.10 -1.12 -2.30
N ALA A 236 -31.90 -0.51 -3.17
CA ALA A 236 -33.11 -1.11 -3.71
C ALA A 236 -32.92 -1.46 -5.20
N LEU A 237 -33.28 -2.68 -5.59
CA LEU A 237 -33.33 -3.15 -6.97
C LEU A 237 -34.78 -3.26 -7.44
N PHE A 238 -35.09 -2.75 -8.63
CA PHE A 238 -36.44 -2.74 -9.19
C PHE A 238 -36.56 -3.66 -10.42
N PRO A 239 -37.74 -4.24 -10.70
CA PRO A 239 -37.94 -5.15 -11.85
C PRO A 239 -37.70 -4.52 -13.22
N ASP A 240 -37.75 -3.19 -13.32
CA ASP A 240 -37.47 -2.45 -14.55
C ASP A 240 -35.96 -2.29 -14.81
N GLY A 241 -35.10 -2.72 -13.89
CA GLY A 241 -33.65 -2.56 -13.94
C GLY A 241 -33.14 -1.26 -13.30
N SER A 242 -34.03 -0.43 -12.75
CA SER A 242 -33.63 0.70 -11.92
C SER A 242 -33.05 0.20 -10.60
N PHE A 243 -32.14 0.98 -10.02
CA PHE A 243 -31.70 0.77 -8.64
C PHE A 243 -31.46 2.09 -7.93
N GLU A 244 -31.52 2.05 -6.60
CA GLU A 244 -31.45 3.24 -5.75
C GLU A 244 -30.49 3.02 -4.59
N PHE A 245 -29.55 3.94 -4.38
CA PHE A 245 -28.70 3.98 -3.20
C PHE A 245 -29.27 4.98 -2.20
N THR A 246 -29.34 4.60 -0.93
CA THR A 246 -29.77 5.45 0.18
C THR A 246 -28.72 5.37 1.28
N TYR A 247 -28.26 6.51 1.77
CA TYR A 247 -27.18 6.59 2.76
C TYR A 247 -27.66 7.16 4.10
N GLY A 248 -27.31 6.47 5.18
CA GLY A 248 -27.32 7.02 6.53
C GLY A 248 -25.94 7.58 6.88
N THR A 249 -25.48 7.29 8.10
CA THR A 249 -24.10 7.58 8.50
C THR A 249 -23.13 6.65 7.79
N VAL A 250 -22.11 7.20 7.12
CA VAL A 250 -20.96 6.47 6.59
C VAL A 250 -19.70 7.13 7.11
N SER A 251 -18.92 6.40 7.89
CA SER A 251 -17.75 6.90 8.62
C SER A 251 -16.45 6.16 8.27
N ALA A 252 -16.51 5.17 7.39
CA ALA A 252 -15.34 4.44 6.91
C ALA A 252 -14.27 5.38 6.32
N GLY A 253 -13.00 5.01 6.49
CA GLY A 253 -11.86 5.83 6.06
C GLY A 253 -11.75 5.99 4.54
N SER A 254 -12.20 4.99 3.79
CA SER A 254 -12.26 5.02 2.32
C SER A 254 -13.33 4.07 1.79
N GLY A 255 -13.74 4.26 0.54
CA GLY A 255 -14.65 3.34 -0.12
C GLY A 255 -15.04 3.78 -1.53
N ILE A 256 -15.68 2.88 -2.27
CA ILE A 256 -16.08 3.12 -3.65
C ILE A 256 -17.60 3.00 -3.78
N VAL A 257 -18.20 4.01 -4.40
CA VAL A 257 -19.60 3.96 -4.85
C VAL A 257 -19.59 3.81 -6.36
N GLY A 258 -20.41 2.92 -6.92
CA GLY A 258 -20.46 2.76 -8.36
C GLY A 258 -21.10 1.47 -8.84
N TRP A 259 -20.93 1.19 -10.12
CA TRP A 259 -21.42 -0.01 -10.77
C TRP A 259 -20.53 -0.42 -11.95
N SER A 260 -20.54 -1.71 -12.30
CA SER A 260 -19.81 -2.24 -13.44
C SER A 260 -20.49 -3.48 -14.02
N GLY A 261 -20.39 -3.66 -15.34
CA GLY A 261 -20.73 -4.91 -16.02
C GLY A 261 -19.69 -6.03 -15.81
N GLY A 262 -18.54 -5.71 -15.21
CA GLY A 262 -17.45 -6.64 -14.93
C GLY A 262 -16.51 -6.90 -16.10
N ALA A 263 -15.61 -7.87 -15.91
CA ALA A 263 -14.69 -8.41 -16.90
C ALA A 263 -13.71 -7.41 -17.56
N ASN A 264 -13.51 -6.22 -16.98
CA ASN A 264 -12.62 -5.17 -17.50
C ASN A 264 -12.87 -4.81 -18.97
N LEU A 265 -14.11 -4.92 -19.46
CA LEU A 265 -14.42 -4.69 -20.87
C LEU A 265 -14.33 -3.22 -21.27
N LEU A 266 -14.52 -2.31 -20.30
CA LEU A 266 -14.51 -0.87 -20.48
C LEU A 266 -13.76 -0.21 -19.31
N THR A 267 -13.18 0.96 -19.55
CA THR A 267 -12.55 1.80 -18.52
C THR A 267 -13.62 2.39 -17.60
N VAL A 268 -13.33 2.45 -16.30
CA VAL A 268 -14.23 3.07 -15.30
C VAL A 268 -14.32 4.57 -15.54
N SER A 269 -15.54 5.08 -15.73
CA SER A 269 -15.83 6.51 -15.76
C SER A 269 -15.91 7.05 -14.34
N LEU A 270 -15.05 8.00 -14.00
CA LEU A 270 -15.02 8.62 -12.68
C LEU A 270 -15.89 9.86 -12.64
N VAL A 271 -16.81 9.90 -11.67
CA VAL A 271 -17.78 10.97 -11.50
C VAL A 271 -17.75 11.51 -10.06
N ASP A 272 -18.61 12.48 -9.80
CA ASP A 272 -18.90 13.05 -8.49
C ASP A 272 -20.42 12.94 -8.41
N PHE A 273 -20.90 12.04 -7.58
CA PHE A 273 -22.30 11.70 -7.46
C PHE A 273 -23.10 12.78 -6.74
N SER A 274 -22.46 13.65 -5.97
CA SER A 274 -23.13 14.77 -5.30
C SER A 274 -23.50 15.87 -6.30
N THR A 275 -22.73 16.01 -7.39
CA THR A 275 -22.97 17.03 -8.43
C THR A 275 -23.53 16.50 -9.75
N VAL A 276 -23.24 15.25 -10.14
CA VAL A 276 -23.68 14.68 -11.43
C VAL A 276 -25.21 14.51 -11.49
N GLY A 277 -25.80 14.71 -12.66
CA GLY A 277 -27.24 14.47 -12.88
C GLY A 277 -27.68 14.81 -14.29
N GLY A 278 -28.81 14.25 -14.72
CA GLY A 278 -29.46 14.57 -16.01
C GLY A 278 -28.72 14.12 -17.28
N SER A 279 -27.56 13.47 -17.15
CA SER A 279 -26.81 12.85 -18.24
C SER A 279 -26.82 11.33 -18.12
N ILE A 280 -26.78 10.66 -19.27
CA ILE A 280 -26.66 9.20 -19.34
C ILE A 280 -25.20 8.83 -19.01
N GLN A 281 -25.05 7.95 -18.03
CA GLN A 281 -23.79 7.35 -17.63
C GLN A 281 -23.76 5.93 -18.19
N SER A 282 -22.78 5.62 -19.04
CA SER A 282 -22.68 4.34 -19.74
C SER A 282 -21.44 3.56 -19.31
N GLY A 283 -21.58 2.25 -19.19
CA GLY A 283 -20.49 1.37 -18.79
C GLY A 283 -20.23 1.42 -17.27
N PRO A 284 -19.02 1.02 -16.83
CA PRO A 284 -18.64 1.09 -15.44
C PRO A 284 -18.45 2.54 -15.00
N VAL A 285 -19.06 2.91 -13.89
CA VAL A 285 -19.01 4.28 -13.33
C VAL A 285 -18.74 4.20 -11.84
N ALA A 286 -17.88 5.09 -11.34
CA ALA A 286 -17.51 5.10 -9.93
C ALA A 286 -17.18 6.49 -9.40
N GLU A 287 -17.22 6.59 -8.08
CA GLU A 287 -16.56 7.63 -7.29
C GLU A 287 -15.82 6.95 -6.14
N LYS A 288 -14.58 7.37 -5.90
CA LYS A 288 -13.77 6.91 -4.77
C LYS A 288 -13.76 7.98 -3.69
N PHE A 289 -14.01 7.56 -2.46
CA PHE A 289 -13.92 8.38 -1.26
C PHE A 289 -12.70 7.99 -0.43
N SER A 290 -12.06 8.99 0.17
CA SER A 290 -10.95 8.83 1.11
C SER A 290 -10.94 10.02 2.08
N GLN A 291 -10.86 9.75 3.38
CA GLN A 291 -10.73 10.77 4.42
C GLN A 291 -9.35 11.42 4.44
N GLN A 292 -8.35 10.74 3.87
CA GLN A 292 -6.96 11.16 3.92
C GLN A 292 -6.41 11.45 2.52
N THR A 293 -5.39 12.30 2.48
CA THR A 293 -4.58 12.53 1.27
C THR A 293 -3.83 11.25 0.91
N GLU A 294 -3.78 10.88 -0.36
CA GLU A 294 -3.01 9.73 -0.85
C GLU A 294 -1.84 10.18 -1.73
N VAL A 295 -0.73 9.44 -1.68
CA VAL A 295 0.49 9.70 -2.45
C VAL A 295 0.76 8.53 -3.40
N GLU A 296 1.00 8.82 -4.69
CA GLU A 296 1.50 7.82 -5.65
C GLU A 296 3.03 7.74 -5.57
N LEU A 297 3.56 6.75 -4.85
CA LEU A 297 5.01 6.63 -4.60
C LEU A 297 5.83 6.43 -5.87
N THR A 298 5.29 5.71 -6.87
CA THR A 298 5.94 5.58 -8.18
C THR A 298 6.07 6.91 -8.90
N ALA A 299 5.12 7.84 -8.74
CA ALA A 299 5.19 9.18 -9.31
C ALA A 299 6.25 10.04 -8.60
N VAL A 300 6.41 9.89 -7.27
CA VAL A 300 7.51 10.54 -6.53
C VAL A 300 8.87 10.14 -7.10
N ALA A 301 9.10 8.82 -7.25
CA ALA A 301 10.36 8.30 -7.81
C ALA A 301 10.58 8.75 -9.26
N ARG A 302 9.55 8.70 -10.11
CA ARG A 302 9.66 9.20 -11.49
C ARG A 302 9.99 10.68 -11.54
N LYS A 303 9.41 11.48 -10.63
CA LYS A 303 9.70 12.92 -10.53
C LYS A 303 11.14 13.16 -10.10
N PHE A 304 11.64 12.38 -9.14
CA PHE A 304 13.05 12.41 -8.73
C PHE A 304 14.00 12.14 -9.91
N TYR A 305 13.78 11.05 -10.65
CA TYR A 305 14.62 10.65 -11.79
C TYR A 305 14.51 11.53 -13.04
N GLN A 306 13.62 12.53 -13.07
CA GLN A 306 13.64 13.56 -14.12
C GLN A 306 14.84 14.51 -13.98
N THR A 307 15.37 14.69 -12.77
CA THR A 307 16.42 15.67 -12.45
C THR A 307 17.68 15.04 -11.87
N HIS A 308 17.60 13.78 -11.46
CA HIS A 308 18.69 13.01 -10.86
C HIS A 308 19.04 11.80 -11.74
N PRO A 309 20.32 11.41 -11.84
CA PRO A 309 20.72 10.22 -12.56
C PRO A 309 20.20 8.95 -11.86
N ASP A 310 20.00 7.90 -12.66
CA ASP A 310 19.61 6.58 -12.16
C ASP A 310 20.82 5.86 -11.53
N ASN A 311 21.19 6.24 -10.32
CA ASN A 311 22.35 5.68 -9.59
C ASN A 311 22.14 5.62 -8.06
N TYR A 312 20.88 5.54 -7.63
CA TYR A 312 20.48 5.43 -6.23
C TYR A 312 19.89 4.04 -6.00
N ASP A 313 20.35 3.38 -4.93
CA ASP A 313 19.87 2.06 -4.52
C ASP A 313 18.53 2.17 -3.78
N GLN A 314 18.32 3.27 -3.03
CA GLN A 314 17.09 3.52 -2.28
C GLN A 314 16.66 5.00 -2.38
N LEU A 315 15.35 5.22 -2.41
CA LEU A 315 14.75 6.54 -2.17
C LEU A 315 14.04 6.54 -0.82
N ILE A 316 14.31 7.52 0.04
CA ILE A 316 13.72 7.67 1.38
C ILE A 316 12.87 8.94 1.37
N MET A 317 11.56 8.81 1.51
CA MET A 317 10.61 9.92 1.41
C MET A 317 10.00 10.26 2.77
N PHE A 318 10.04 11.54 3.14
CA PHE A 318 9.17 12.16 4.14
C PHE A 318 8.21 13.13 3.45
N THR A 319 7.07 13.41 4.07
CA THR A 319 6.18 14.51 3.68
C THR A 319 6.23 15.63 4.72
N ASN A 320 5.78 16.83 4.35
CA ASN A 320 5.46 17.90 5.31
C ASN A 320 3.95 18.10 5.53
N PHE A 321 3.18 17.05 5.26
CA PHE A 321 1.74 17.02 5.41
C PHE A 321 1.28 15.59 5.69
N PRO A 322 0.13 15.39 6.35
CA PRO A 322 -0.35 14.05 6.67
C PRO A 322 -0.87 13.37 5.42
N TYR A 323 -0.57 12.08 5.28
CA TYR A 323 -1.03 11.26 4.16
C TYR A 323 -1.34 9.83 4.60
N ASN A 324 -2.08 9.12 3.76
CA ASN A 324 -2.50 7.75 3.99
C ASN A 324 -1.38 6.76 3.65
N LEU A 325 -0.72 6.28 4.69
CA LEU A 325 0.28 5.20 4.68
C LEU A 325 -0.33 3.78 4.63
N GLY A 326 -1.65 3.68 4.75
CA GLY A 326 -2.37 2.45 5.08
C GLY A 326 -2.83 2.46 6.54
N GLN A 327 -3.88 1.68 6.85
CA GLN A 327 -4.36 1.54 8.23
C GLN A 327 -3.22 1.07 9.15
N ASP A 328 -3.14 1.63 10.36
CA ASP A 328 -2.18 1.21 11.39
C ASP A 328 -0.73 1.11 10.90
N THR A 329 -0.32 2.07 10.07
CA THR A 329 1.02 2.14 9.47
C THR A 329 1.63 3.50 9.73
N PHE A 330 2.87 3.51 10.21
CA PHE A 330 3.66 4.71 10.49
C PHE A 330 4.79 4.91 9.48
N ALA A 331 5.44 3.82 9.05
CA ALA A 331 6.42 3.80 7.97
C ALA A 331 6.42 2.42 7.32
N PHE A 332 6.98 2.33 6.10
CA PHE A 332 7.20 1.05 5.45
C PHE A 332 8.25 1.14 4.34
N GLU A 333 8.83 -0.01 4.03
CA GLU A 333 9.72 -0.24 2.90
C GLU A 333 9.00 -0.99 1.79
N ILE A 334 9.35 -0.65 0.56
CA ILE A 334 8.97 -1.40 -0.64
C ILE A 334 10.24 -1.95 -1.27
N ASN A 335 10.37 -3.27 -1.33
CA ASN A 335 11.34 -3.90 -2.23
C ASN A 335 10.87 -3.68 -3.68
N VAL A 336 11.59 -2.84 -4.42
CA VAL A 336 11.30 -2.51 -5.83
C VAL A 336 11.96 -3.53 -6.75
N LYS A 337 13.19 -3.93 -6.42
CA LYS A 337 13.96 -4.95 -7.12
C LYS A 337 14.71 -5.80 -6.10
N ASN A 338 14.73 -7.11 -6.35
CA ASN A 338 15.57 -8.03 -5.63
C ASN A 338 16.21 -9.04 -6.61
N ASP A 339 17.53 -9.00 -6.72
CA ASP A 339 18.35 -9.98 -7.43
C ASP A 339 19.20 -10.85 -6.48
N VAL A 340 19.14 -10.56 -5.17
CA VAL A 340 19.84 -11.30 -4.12
C VAL A 340 19.11 -12.61 -3.81
N ARG A 341 19.87 -13.70 -3.64
CA ARG A 341 19.36 -15.02 -3.25
C ARG A 341 19.79 -15.38 -1.84
N GLY A 342 19.10 -16.34 -1.22
CA GLY A 342 19.43 -16.87 0.10
C GLY A 342 19.03 -15.95 1.26
N ILE A 343 18.07 -15.04 1.03
CA ILE A 343 17.58 -14.05 2.02
C ILE A 343 16.08 -14.21 2.33
N GLY A 344 15.41 -15.26 1.84
CA GLY A 344 13.97 -15.47 2.04
C GLY A 344 13.06 -14.54 1.22
N VAL A 345 13.58 -13.85 0.21
CA VAL A 345 12.82 -12.93 -0.67
C VAL A 345 12.92 -13.39 -2.12
N ASP A 346 11.77 -13.40 -2.81
CA ASP A 346 11.69 -13.74 -4.23
C ASP A 346 12.51 -12.79 -5.11
N GLN A 347 13.00 -13.29 -6.24
CA GLN A 347 13.64 -12.44 -7.25
C GLN A 347 12.59 -11.68 -8.05
N MET A 348 12.73 -10.36 -8.16
CA MET A 348 11.78 -9.47 -8.85
C MET A 348 12.45 -8.18 -9.31
N ASP A 349 11.85 -7.50 -10.29
CA ASP A 349 12.30 -6.18 -10.73
C ASP A 349 11.12 -5.34 -11.25
N PHE A 350 10.75 -4.34 -10.46
CA PHE A 350 9.73 -3.33 -10.78
C PHE A 350 10.35 -1.93 -10.94
N SER A 351 11.67 -1.81 -11.05
CA SER A 351 12.39 -0.52 -11.10
C SER A 351 11.86 0.43 -12.19
N GLN A 352 11.48 -0.12 -13.34
CA GLN A 352 10.87 0.64 -14.45
C GLN A 352 9.55 1.31 -14.07
N GLU A 353 8.76 0.70 -13.20
CA GLU A 353 7.51 1.31 -12.71
C GLU A 353 7.80 2.56 -11.86
N PHE A 354 8.99 2.67 -11.28
CA PHE A 354 9.44 3.83 -10.50
C PHE A 354 10.26 4.83 -11.33
N GLY A 355 10.43 4.59 -12.64
CA GLY A 355 11.22 5.45 -13.53
C GLY A 355 12.74 5.19 -13.48
N SER A 356 13.18 4.17 -12.74
CA SER A 356 14.57 3.70 -12.73
C SER A 356 14.83 2.73 -13.88
N ASN A 357 16.06 2.66 -14.35
CA ASN A 357 16.53 1.73 -15.38
C ASN A 357 17.29 0.53 -14.75
N GLY A 358 16.79 0.02 -13.62
CA GLY A 358 17.30 -1.19 -12.96
C GLY A 358 18.20 -0.95 -11.74
N ASN A 359 18.49 0.31 -11.38
CA ASN A 359 19.33 0.63 -10.22
C ASN A 359 18.55 0.76 -8.92
N LEU A 360 17.30 1.23 -8.95
CA LEU A 360 16.49 1.35 -7.74
C LEU A 360 16.13 -0.03 -7.18
N GLU A 361 16.64 -0.32 -5.99
CA GLU A 361 16.37 -1.56 -5.28
C GLU A 361 15.17 -1.44 -4.34
N SER A 362 14.99 -0.31 -3.66
CA SER A 362 13.88 -0.12 -2.74
C SER A 362 13.42 1.32 -2.54
N PHE A 363 12.21 1.50 -2.00
CA PHE A 363 11.62 2.79 -1.68
C PHE A 363 11.07 2.78 -0.26
N LEU A 364 11.55 3.70 0.57
CA LEU A 364 11.17 3.85 1.96
C LEU A 364 10.19 5.02 2.10
N ALA A 365 8.95 4.72 2.48
CA ALA A 365 7.93 5.71 2.78
C ALA A 365 7.88 5.96 4.30
N MET A 366 8.40 7.10 4.73
CA MET A 366 8.26 7.61 6.10
C MET A 366 6.97 8.43 6.23
N ASN A 367 6.56 8.68 7.48
CA ASN A 367 5.44 9.55 7.80
C ASN A 367 5.72 11.02 7.51
N GLU A 368 4.74 11.87 7.81
CA GLU A 368 4.95 13.31 7.94
C GLU A 368 6.09 13.60 8.92
N LEU A 369 6.99 14.51 8.54
CA LEU A 369 8.17 14.87 9.31
C LEU A 369 7.83 15.38 10.73
N ALA A 370 6.64 15.95 10.93
CA ALA A 370 6.15 16.44 12.21
C ALA A 370 5.90 15.33 13.24
N GLU A 371 5.65 14.09 12.81
CA GLU A 371 5.39 12.94 13.69
C GLU A 371 6.66 12.43 14.40
N PHE A 372 7.84 12.86 13.95
CA PHE A 372 9.13 12.48 14.52
C PHE A 372 9.59 13.51 15.56
N PRO A 373 10.34 13.13 16.60
CA PRO A 373 11.02 14.11 17.47
C PRO A 373 12.07 14.95 16.74
N ASP A 374 12.41 16.13 17.28
CA ASP A 374 13.46 17.00 16.70
C ASP A 374 14.87 16.41 16.82
N ASP A 375 15.09 15.65 17.90
CA ASP A 375 16.29 14.86 18.14
C ASP A 375 16.09 13.44 17.58
N PRO A 376 16.86 13.03 16.55
CA PRO A 376 16.65 11.76 15.87
C PRO A 376 16.86 10.52 16.76
N ASP A 377 17.59 10.65 17.88
CA ASP A 377 17.84 9.56 18.84
C ASP A 377 16.81 9.50 19.99
N SER A 378 15.87 10.43 20.05
CA SER A 378 14.81 10.41 21.07
C SER A 378 13.83 9.27 20.82
N ILE A 379 13.70 8.37 21.80
CA ILE A 379 12.73 7.25 21.77
C ILE A 379 11.32 7.82 21.87
N PHE A 380 10.46 7.44 20.93
CA PHE A 380 9.06 7.90 20.89
C PHE A 380 8.07 6.80 20.52
N LEU A 381 8.54 5.69 19.94
CA LEU A 381 7.68 4.63 19.42
C LEU A 381 8.10 3.26 19.99
N GLY A 382 7.59 2.96 21.19
CA GLY A 382 8.00 1.76 21.92
C GLY A 382 9.47 1.84 22.34
N THR A 383 10.33 0.99 21.76
CA THR A 383 11.79 1.05 21.97
C THR A 383 12.53 1.83 20.89
N ASN A 384 11.82 2.40 19.91
CA ASN A 384 12.42 3.02 18.73
C ASN A 384 12.48 4.56 18.81
N SER A 385 13.61 5.09 18.36
CA SER A 385 13.82 6.48 17.94
C SER A 385 13.53 6.66 16.43
N THR A 386 13.73 7.86 15.89
CA THR A 386 13.57 8.11 14.44
C THR A 386 14.55 7.26 13.63
N ILE A 387 15.77 7.12 14.14
CA ILE A 387 16.84 6.39 13.48
C ILE A 387 16.62 4.89 13.56
N ASP A 388 16.06 4.40 14.66
CA ASP A 388 15.72 2.97 14.78
C ASP A 388 14.57 2.59 13.84
N VAL A 389 13.56 3.46 13.67
CA VAL A 389 12.51 3.28 12.65
C VAL A 389 13.13 3.25 11.26
N LEU A 390 14.02 4.19 10.93
CA LEU A 390 14.69 4.23 9.63
C LEU A 390 15.56 2.98 9.41
N GLY A 391 16.21 2.48 10.46
CA GLY A 391 16.97 1.24 10.47
C GLY A 391 16.12 0.00 10.25
N GLN A 392 14.98 -0.10 10.93
CA GLN A 392 14.03 -1.19 10.72
C GLN A 392 13.53 -1.20 9.27
N GLU A 393 13.00 -0.06 8.80
CA GLU A 393 12.42 -0.01 7.45
C GLU A 393 13.49 -0.21 6.37
N SER A 394 14.65 0.43 6.45
CA SER A 394 15.74 0.17 5.50
C SER A 394 16.24 -1.27 5.56
N GLY A 395 16.19 -1.90 6.73
CA GLY A 395 16.56 -3.30 6.92
C GLY A 395 15.66 -4.26 6.15
N HIS A 396 14.40 -3.89 5.89
CA HIS A 396 13.46 -4.70 5.11
C HIS A 396 13.85 -4.90 3.64
N ARG A 397 14.85 -4.17 3.15
CA ARG A 397 15.53 -4.51 1.90
C ARG A 397 16.09 -5.95 1.90
N TRP A 398 16.48 -6.47 3.06
CA TRP A 398 17.09 -7.79 3.22
C TRP A 398 16.45 -8.67 4.31
N LEU A 399 15.77 -8.09 5.30
CA LEU A 399 15.41 -8.74 6.57
C LEU A 399 13.92 -8.56 6.93
N ALA A 400 13.30 -9.35 7.80
CA ALA A 400 13.71 -10.66 8.29
C ALA A 400 12.75 -11.68 7.64
N TYR A 401 13.25 -12.49 6.71
CA TYR A 401 12.40 -13.39 5.91
C TYR A 401 12.90 -14.84 5.86
N VAL A 402 14.06 -15.13 6.45
CA VAL A 402 14.71 -16.45 6.32
C VAL A 402 14.08 -17.50 7.23
N GLU A 403 13.93 -18.71 6.70
CA GLU A 403 13.70 -19.92 7.47
C GLU A 403 15.02 -20.60 7.82
N PHE A 404 14.96 -21.63 8.66
CA PHE A 404 16.10 -22.52 8.93
C PHE A 404 15.67 -23.99 8.88
N ARG A 405 16.63 -24.88 8.65
CA ARG A 405 16.41 -26.33 8.64
C ARG A 405 16.32 -26.86 10.07
N ASP A 406 15.15 -27.37 10.45
CA ASP A 406 14.93 -28.13 11.68
C ASP A 406 14.73 -29.62 11.33
N GLY A 407 15.82 -30.38 11.37
CA GLY A 407 15.85 -31.77 10.95
C GLY A 407 15.58 -31.92 9.44
N THR A 408 14.36 -32.34 9.07
CA THR A 408 13.98 -32.55 7.65
C THR A 408 13.05 -31.47 7.10
N VAL A 409 12.51 -30.61 7.96
CA VAL A 409 11.56 -29.55 7.58
C VAL A 409 12.22 -28.17 7.73
N ASN A 410 11.73 -27.20 6.97
CA ASN A 410 12.08 -25.81 7.23
C ASN A 410 11.15 -25.24 8.32
N SER A 411 11.68 -24.33 9.13
CA SER A 411 10.99 -23.71 10.26
C SER A 411 11.11 -22.20 10.20
N SER A 412 9.99 -21.52 10.44
CA SER A 412 9.89 -20.06 10.56
C SER A 412 9.98 -19.57 12.01
N ALA A 413 10.44 -20.39 12.96
CA ALA A 413 10.40 -20.06 14.39
C ALA A 413 11.25 -18.84 14.80
N LEU A 414 12.16 -18.38 13.92
CA LEU A 414 12.90 -17.12 14.11
C LEU A 414 12.05 -15.90 13.75
N LEU A 415 10.97 -16.06 12.99
CA LEU A 415 10.11 -14.99 12.51
C LEU A 415 8.96 -14.72 13.48
N GLY A 416 8.61 -13.44 13.58
CA GLY A 416 7.52 -12.92 14.38
C GLY A 416 6.43 -12.30 13.51
N ARG A 417 6.12 -11.04 13.79
CA ARG A 417 5.01 -10.32 13.15
C ARG A 417 5.15 -10.29 11.63
N ASP A 418 4.05 -10.61 10.95
CA ASP A 418 3.91 -10.64 9.48
C ASP A 418 4.94 -11.53 8.73
N ASN A 419 5.66 -12.42 9.45
CA ASN A 419 6.83 -13.12 8.92
C ASN A 419 7.85 -12.19 8.26
N ALA A 420 7.96 -10.95 8.77
CA ALA A 420 8.87 -9.92 8.26
C ALA A 420 9.78 -9.34 9.35
N HIS A 421 9.61 -9.79 10.60
CA HIS A 421 10.29 -9.29 11.79
C HIS A 421 10.87 -10.46 12.58
N TRP A 422 11.88 -10.22 13.41
CA TRP A 422 12.38 -11.25 14.30
C TRP A 422 11.36 -11.56 15.41
N SER A 423 11.27 -12.84 15.76
CA SER A 423 10.43 -13.33 16.85
C SER A 423 10.87 -12.71 18.17
N PHE A 424 9.91 -12.31 19.01
CA PHE A 424 10.20 -11.85 20.37
C PHE A 424 11.05 -12.85 21.17
N PHE A 425 10.97 -14.14 20.83
CA PHE A 425 11.66 -15.25 21.51
C PHE A 425 12.94 -15.72 20.82
N PHE A 426 13.42 -14.99 19.82
CA PHE A 426 14.72 -15.18 19.17
C PHE A 426 15.75 -14.18 19.72
N ASP A 427 16.92 -14.66 20.15
CA ASP A 427 18.03 -13.79 20.51
C ASP A 427 18.68 -13.24 19.24
N SER A 428 18.12 -12.13 18.77
CA SER A 428 18.55 -11.41 17.58
C SER A 428 19.52 -10.28 17.93
N GLU A 429 20.21 -10.37 19.07
CA GLU A 429 21.21 -9.41 19.54
C GLU A 429 20.70 -7.95 19.54
N ALA A 430 19.43 -7.74 19.88
CA ALA A 430 18.76 -6.42 19.83
C ALA A 430 18.74 -5.81 18.40
N SER A 431 18.53 -6.65 17.39
CA SER A 431 18.33 -6.21 16.00
C SER A 431 17.26 -5.12 15.87
N VAL A 432 17.46 -4.16 14.98
CA VAL A 432 16.44 -3.16 14.60
C VAL A 432 15.21 -3.79 13.94
N MET A 433 15.27 -5.05 13.51
CA MET A 433 14.15 -5.78 12.93
C MET A 433 13.19 -6.34 14.00
N GLU A 434 12.77 -5.48 14.94
CA GLU A 434 12.00 -5.82 16.15
C GLU A 434 12.68 -6.85 17.08
N GLY A 435 14.02 -6.89 17.09
CA GLY A 435 14.79 -7.87 17.82
C GLY A 435 14.99 -7.58 19.30
N ASN A 436 15.11 -8.65 20.11
CA ASN A 436 15.54 -8.60 21.50
C ASN A 436 16.96 -9.18 21.67
N LEU A 437 17.72 -8.64 22.62
CA LEU A 437 18.89 -9.31 23.20
C LEU A 437 18.42 -10.10 24.41
N ILE A 438 18.65 -11.41 24.43
CA ILE A 438 18.13 -12.34 25.45
C ILE A 438 19.29 -12.93 26.25
N ARG A 439 19.26 -12.71 27.57
CA ARG A 439 20.19 -13.35 28.50
C ARG A 439 19.58 -14.61 29.09
N ASP A 440 20.30 -15.72 29.00
CA ASP A 440 20.05 -16.93 29.80
C ASP A 440 20.51 -16.70 31.25
N ASN A 441 19.61 -16.85 32.22
CA ASN A 441 19.93 -16.64 33.63
C ASN A 441 20.52 -17.90 34.31
N GLY A 442 20.62 -19.03 33.61
CA GLY A 442 21.23 -20.27 34.11
C GLY A 442 20.33 -21.11 35.04
N ASP A 443 19.08 -20.69 35.26
CA ASP A 443 18.08 -21.36 36.10
C ASP A 443 16.83 -21.81 35.31
N GLY A 444 16.95 -21.84 33.97
CA GLY A 444 15.85 -22.11 33.04
C GLY A 444 14.94 -20.90 32.78
N SER A 445 15.27 -19.72 33.31
CA SER A 445 14.67 -18.45 32.92
C SER A 445 15.57 -17.62 32.00
N PHE A 446 14.94 -16.76 31.22
CA PHE A 446 15.57 -15.87 30.25
C PHE A 446 15.02 -14.45 30.45
N THR A 447 15.86 -13.45 30.21
CA THR A 447 15.48 -12.03 30.36
C THR A 447 15.90 -11.23 29.13
N THR A 448 15.00 -10.43 28.57
CA THR A 448 15.36 -9.45 27.54
C THR A 448 16.16 -8.30 28.17
N THR A 449 17.36 -8.02 27.67
CA THR A 449 18.28 -7.02 28.22
C THR A 449 18.57 -5.85 27.27
N GLY A 450 18.14 -5.95 26.02
CA GLY A 450 18.24 -4.90 25.01
C GLY A 450 17.23 -5.13 23.88
N ALA A 451 16.97 -4.08 23.11
CA ALA A 451 16.09 -4.11 21.95
C ALA A 451 16.55 -3.08 20.90
N THR A 452 16.29 -3.37 19.63
CA THR A 452 16.27 -2.40 18.51
C THR A 452 17.40 -1.38 18.47
N ASN A 453 18.67 -1.83 18.43
CA ASN A 453 19.84 -0.93 18.50
C ASN A 453 20.97 -1.20 17.50
N ARG A 454 20.90 -2.26 16.70
CA ARG A 454 21.94 -2.62 15.71
C ARG A 454 21.39 -3.55 14.63
N TYR A 455 22.19 -3.88 13.63
CA TYR A 455 22.01 -5.11 12.85
C TYR A 455 22.87 -6.21 13.50
N SER A 456 22.27 -7.32 13.89
CA SER A 456 22.96 -8.48 14.47
C SER A 456 23.97 -9.08 13.50
N LYS A 457 24.82 -9.98 13.97
CA LYS A 457 25.76 -10.65 13.05
C LYS A 457 25.02 -11.50 12.01
N LEU A 458 23.88 -12.08 12.36
CA LEU A 458 23.02 -12.78 11.40
C LEU A 458 22.48 -11.80 10.36
N ASP A 459 21.96 -10.64 10.79
CA ASP A 459 21.47 -9.60 9.88
C ASP A 459 22.55 -9.20 8.89
N GLN A 460 23.77 -8.92 9.38
CA GLN A 460 24.90 -8.53 8.56
C GLN A 460 25.34 -9.64 7.57
N TYR A 461 25.19 -10.92 7.90
CA TYR A 461 25.40 -12.00 6.92
C TYR A 461 24.35 -11.97 5.81
N ILE A 462 23.07 -11.83 6.17
CA ILE A 462 21.95 -11.79 5.21
C ILE A 462 22.06 -10.56 4.30
N MET A 463 22.42 -9.40 4.85
CA MET A 463 22.72 -8.17 4.10
C MET A 463 23.92 -8.34 3.14
N GLY A 464 24.75 -9.37 3.35
CA GLY A 464 25.95 -9.64 2.55
C GLY A 464 27.17 -8.85 3.02
N PHE A 465 27.23 -8.47 4.29
CA PHE A 465 28.35 -7.72 4.88
C PHE A 465 29.34 -8.61 5.63
N ARG A 466 28.87 -9.73 6.18
CA ARG A 466 29.64 -10.58 7.09
C ARG A 466 29.86 -11.99 6.56
N ASP A 467 31.04 -12.55 6.83
CA ASP A 467 31.35 -13.96 6.57
C ASP A 467 30.45 -14.88 7.43
N PRO A 468 29.81 -15.91 6.87
CA PRO A 468 29.00 -16.85 7.67
C PRO A 468 29.78 -17.46 8.85
N ALA A 469 31.10 -17.65 8.74
CA ALA A 469 31.92 -18.18 9.83
C ALA A 469 32.00 -17.25 11.05
N GLU A 470 31.69 -15.96 10.89
CA GLU A 470 31.73 -14.96 11.96
C GLU A 470 30.40 -14.76 12.68
N VAL A 471 29.29 -15.33 12.17
CA VAL A 471 27.94 -15.16 12.75
C VAL A 471 27.89 -15.71 14.17
N GLY A 472 28.53 -16.86 14.42
CA GLY A 472 28.54 -17.50 15.73
C GLY A 472 27.25 -18.31 16.02
N PRO A 473 27.08 -18.77 17.27
CA PRO A 473 25.91 -19.53 17.67
C PRO A 473 24.66 -18.65 17.76
N LEU A 474 23.51 -19.21 17.38
CA LEU A 474 22.21 -18.58 17.47
C LEU A 474 21.31 -19.42 18.38
N PHE A 475 20.31 -18.82 19.02
CA PHE A 475 19.29 -19.60 19.72
C PHE A 475 17.93 -18.90 19.75
N TYR A 476 16.88 -19.69 19.79
CA TYR A 476 15.52 -19.24 20.08
C TYR A 476 14.90 -20.07 21.20
N LEU A 477 13.75 -19.63 21.71
CA LEU A 477 13.05 -20.28 22.82
C LEU A 477 11.71 -20.86 22.35
N SER A 478 11.52 -22.16 22.56
CA SER A 478 10.25 -22.87 22.33
C SER A 478 9.54 -23.17 23.66
N ASN A 479 8.25 -23.54 23.61
CA ASN A 479 7.46 -23.88 24.80
C ASN A 479 7.52 -22.79 25.89
N VAL A 480 7.39 -21.53 25.47
CA VAL A 480 7.55 -20.38 26.37
C VAL A 480 6.39 -20.30 27.37
N THR A 481 6.72 -20.01 28.63
CA THR A 481 5.76 -19.83 29.73
C THR A 481 6.16 -18.66 30.62
N GLY A 482 5.22 -18.16 31.42
CA GLY A 482 5.48 -17.07 32.37
C GLY A 482 5.43 -15.66 31.78
N THR A 483 4.93 -15.51 30.55
CA THR A 483 4.70 -14.21 29.88
C THR A 483 3.45 -14.27 29.02
N SER A 484 2.79 -13.12 28.80
CA SER A 484 1.71 -12.97 27.82
C SER A 484 2.21 -12.61 26.42
N ARG A 485 3.53 -12.41 26.26
CA ARG A 485 4.15 -12.14 24.96
C ARG A 485 4.00 -13.34 24.04
N THR A 486 3.98 -13.07 22.75
CA THR A 486 3.95 -14.04 21.64
C THR A 486 5.15 -13.77 20.73
N ALA A 487 5.42 -14.66 19.78
CA ALA A 487 6.47 -14.44 18.77
C ALA A 487 6.28 -13.11 18.02
N SER A 488 5.04 -12.68 17.81
CA SER A 488 4.67 -11.44 17.10
C SER A 488 4.56 -10.20 18.01
N SER A 489 4.94 -10.30 19.28
CA SER A 489 4.94 -9.13 20.18
C SER A 489 6.07 -8.18 19.84
N ALA A 490 5.81 -6.87 19.94
CA ALA A 490 6.85 -5.86 19.84
C ALA A 490 7.95 -6.07 20.91
N PRO A 491 9.21 -5.71 20.63
CA PRO A 491 10.33 -5.91 21.52
C PRO A 491 10.16 -5.10 22.82
N ALA A 492 10.73 -5.61 23.90
CA ALA A 492 10.60 -5.00 25.22
C ALA A 492 11.77 -5.41 26.12
N ILE A 493 12.32 -4.47 26.88
CA ILE A 493 13.44 -4.69 27.81
C ILE A 493 12.91 -5.05 29.20
N GLY A 494 13.56 -6.00 29.87
CA GLY A 494 13.26 -6.39 31.25
C GLY A 494 12.15 -7.43 31.40
N VAL A 495 11.75 -8.10 30.30
CA VAL A 495 10.75 -9.17 30.35
C VAL A 495 11.47 -10.48 30.67
N THR A 496 11.05 -11.11 31.77
CA THR A 496 11.58 -12.42 32.19
C THR A 496 10.55 -13.52 31.93
N PHE A 497 10.97 -14.61 31.33
CA PHE A 497 10.13 -15.76 30.98
C PHE A 497 10.93 -17.06 31.03
N ARG A 498 10.23 -18.19 30.90
CA ARG A 498 10.83 -19.53 30.85
C ARG A 498 10.59 -20.15 29.49
N GLY A 499 11.48 -21.02 29.04
CA GLY A 499 11.34 -21.72 27.77
C GLY A 499 12.38 -22.83 27.59
N THR A 500 12.25 -23.57 26.51
CA THR A 500 13.24 -24.56 26.07
C THR A 500 14.16 -23.89 25.05
N ARG A 501 15.45 -23.78 25.38
CA ARG A 501 16.47 -23.28 24.45
C ARG A 501 16.66 -24.24 23.28
N LYS A 502 16.70 -23.67 22.08
CA LYS A 502 16.98 -24.36 20.82
C LYS A 502 18.13 -23.62 20.14
N ASP A 503 19.29 -24.26 20.12
CA ASP A 503 20.48 -23.74 19.46
C ASP A 503 20.46 -24.10 17.97
N LEU A 504 20.95 -23.18 17.14
CA LEU A 504 21.16 -23.34 15.71
C LEU A 504 22.35 -22.50 15.26
N THR A 505 22.70 -22.63 13.98
CA THR A 505 23.79 -21.89 13.34
C THR A 505 23.33 -21.31 12.01
N VAL A 506 24.14 -20.40 11.45
CA VAL A 506 23.88 -19.89 10.09
C VAL A 506 23.84 -21.00 9.03
N ASN A 507 24.50 -22.14 9.27
CA ASN A 507 24.46 -23.28 8.35
C ASN A 507 23.06 -23.90 8.25
N ASP A 508 22.25 -23.82 9.30
CA ASP A 508 20.87 -24.31 9.28
C ASP A 508 20.00 -23.41 8.40
N ILE A 509 20.27 -22.11 8.38
CA ILE A 509 19.66 -21.15 7.46
C ILE A 509 20.14 -21.41 6.03
N ILE A 510 21.44 -21.58 5.81
CA ILE A 510 22.01 -21.92 4.49
C ILE A 510 21.42 -23.24 3.96
N ALA A 511 21.13 -24.21 4.82
CA ALA A 511 20.50 -25.48 4.43
C ALA A 511 19.02 -25.33 4.04
N ALA A 512 18.33 -24.30 4.51
CA ALA A 512 16.95 -23.98 4.12
C ALA A 512 16.89 -23.09 2.88
N GLU A 513 17.64 -21.99 2.88
CA GLU A 513 17.56 -20.90 1.91
C GLU A 513 18.59 -20.99 0.77
N GLY A 514 19.63 -21.80 0.95
CA GLY A 514 20.86 -21.73 0.16
C GLY A 514 21.81 -20.63 0.66
N PRO A 515 23.03 -20.54 0.09
CA PRO A 515 23.97 -19.48 0.44
C PRO A 515 23.46 -18.12 -0.04
N ARG A 516 23.79 -17.06 0.72
CA ARG A 516 23.53 -15.68 0.31
C ARG A 516 24.37 -15.36 -0.94
N LEU A 517 23.72 -14.96 -2.04
CA LEU A 517 24.38 -14.60 -3.30
C LEU A 517 23.93 -13.22 -3.79
N PRO A 518 24.85 -12.30 -4.18
CA PRO A 518 26.32 -12.40 -4.06
C PRO A 518 26.81 -12.66 -2.63
N ASP A 519 28.01 -13.17 -2.43
CA ASP A 519 28.51 -13.43 -1.08
C ASP A 519 29.01 -12.13 -0.41
N PHE A 520 29.53 -12.23 0.82
CA PHE A 520 30.02 -11.07 1.53
C PHE A 520 31.25 -10.41 0.89
N LEU A 521 32.03 -11.14 0.08
CA LEU A 521 33.20 -10.60 -0.62
C LEU A 521 32.80 -9.72 -1.81
N THR A 522 31.69 -10.06 -2.46
CA THR A 522 31.27 -9.45 -3.73
C THR A 522 30.06 -8.53 -3.60
N SER A 523 29.32 -8.59 -2.49
CA SER A 523 28.17 -7.72 -2.26
C SER A 523 28.59 -6.26 -2.09
N PRO A 524 27.77 -5.29 -2.55
CA PRO A 524 27.96 -3.89 -2.24
C PRO A 524 28.06 -3.63 -0.73
N LYS A 525 28.86 -2.63 -0.36
CA LYS A 525 29.07 -2.16 1.02
C LYS A 525 28.78 -0.67 1.20
N VAL A 526 28.48 0.01 0.10
CA VAL A 526 28.14 1.42 0.04
C VAL A 526 26.82 1.51 -0.73
N PHE A 527 25.80 2.05 -0.10
CA PHE A 527 24.47 2.21 -0.69
C PHE A 527 24.17 3.69 -0.86
N ARG A 528 23.85 4.11 -2.08
CA ARG A 528 23.45 5.48 -2.36
C ARG A 528 21.95 5.65 -2.10
N GLN A 529 21.61 6.59 -1.23
CA GLN A 529 20.25 6.78 -0.76
C GLN A 529 19.85 8.26 -0.85
N ALA A 530 18.78 8.56 -1.60
CA ALA A 530 18.28 9.93 -1.70
C ALA A 530 17.25 10.21 -0.62
N PHE A 531 17.41 11.32 0.11
CA PHE A 531 16.39 11.83 1.02
C PHE A 531 15.48 12.81 0.27
N ILE A 532 14.19 12.52 0.27
CA ILE A 532 13.15 13.29 -0.41
C ILE A 532 12.23 13.92 0.63
N LEU A 533 11.97 15.21 0.49
CA LEU A 533 10.89 15.90 1.20
C LEU A 533 9.80 16.28 0.18
N LEU A 534 8.69 15.55 0.20
CA LEU A 534 7.53 15.84 -0.66
C LEU A 534 6.67 16.93 -0.02
N VAL A 535 6.39 17.97 -0.80
CA VAL A 535 5.55 19.11 -0.38
C VAL A 535 4.35 19.28 -1.32
N ARG A 536 3.27 19.86 -0.80
CA ARG A 536 2.07 20.18 -1.60
C ARG A 536 2.39 21.24 -2.66
N GLN A 537 1.60 21.24 -3.73
CA GLN A 537 1.63 22.30 -4.73
C GLN A 537 1.52 23.69 -4.10
N GLY A 538 2.39 24.61 -4.52
CA GLY A 538 2.50 25.97 -4.04
C GLY A 538 3.13 26.12 -2.66
N ALA A 539 3.59 25.03 -2.03
CA ALA A 539 4.24 25.06 -0.73
C ALA A 539 5.77 24.97 -0.87
N SER A 540 6.46 25.45 0.14
CA SER A 540 7.90 25.26 0.30
C SER A 540 8.18 24.85 1.74
N PRO A 541 9.18 24.00 1.98
CA PRO A 541 9.54 23.63 3.35
C PRO A 541 10.15 24.83 4.07
N SER A 542 9.87 24.92 5.37
CA SER A 542 10.51 25.85 6.28
C SER A 542 11.97 25.48 6.53
N SER A 543 12.77 26.45 6.99
CA SER A 543 14.15 26.21 7.43
C SER A 543 14.25 25.20 8.57
N THR A 544 13.22 25.11 9.42
CA THR A 544 13.14 24.15 10.53
C THR A 544 12.97 22.72 10.01
N GLU A 545 12.08 22.51 9.04
CA GLU A 545 11.86 21.21 8.41
C GLU A 545 13.12 20.73 7.68
N LEU A 546 13.73 21.61 6.87
CA LEU A 546 15.00 21.30 6.20
C LEU A 546 16.10 20.98 7.20
N GLY A 547 16.25 21.79 8.26
CA GLY A 547 17.24 21.54 9.30
C GLY A 547 17.02 20.22 10.05
N LYS A 548 15.76 19.79 10.23
CA LYS A 548 15.43 18.49 10.83
C LYS A 548 15.75 17.34 9.90
N MET A 549 15.36 17.43 8.63
CA MET A 549 15.75 16.45 7.60
C MET A 549 17.26 16.29 7.51
N SER A 550 18.03 17.38 7.54
CA SER A 550 19.50 17.32 7.53
C SER A 550 20.08 16.60 8.75
N ARG A 551 19.51 16.81 9.94
CA ARG A 551 19.91 16.08 11.16
C ARG A 551 19.63 14.59 11.06
N ILE A 552 18.43 14.21 10.59
CA ILE A 552 18.06 12.79 10.38
C ILE A 552 19.01 12.16 9.36
N ARG A 553 19.21 12.79 8.19
CA ARG A 553 20.09 12.31 7.11
C ARG A 553 21.53 12.11 7.58
N GLY A 554 22.10 13.10 8.27
CA GLY A 554 23.47 13.00 8.80
C GLY A 554 23.60 11.91 9.85
N ARG A 555 22.67 11.87 10.82
CA ARG A 555 22.68 10.86 11.89
C ARG A 555 22.48 9.44 11.36
N TRP A 556 21.71 9.27 10.30
CA TRP A 556 21.50 7.99 9.63
C TRP A 556 22.78 7.39 9.08
N GLN A 557 23.63 8.17 8.43
CA GLN A 557 24.94 7.68 7.95
C GLN A 557 25.81 7.16 9.10
N ASP A 558 25.88 7.93 10.19
CA ASP A 558 26.63 7.55 11.39
C ASP A 558 26.05 6.28 12.03
N PHE A 559 24.73 6.18 12.09
CA PHE A 559 24.03 5.02 12.61
C PHE A 559 24.30 3.78 11.77
N PHE A 560 24.10 3.82 10.46
CA PHE A 560 24.22 2.65 9.60
C PHE A 560 25.64 2.06 9.65
N LEU A 561 26.66 2.93 9.66
CA LEU A 561 28.05 2.51 9.87
C LEU A 561 28.24 1.81 11.22
N GLN A 562 27.73 2.38 12.31
CA GLN A 562 27.86 1.80 13.66
C GLN A 562 27.06 0.49 13.81
N ALA A 563 25.82 0.47 13.34
CA ALA A 563 24.88 -0.63 13.44
C ALA A 563 25.33 -1.86 12.64
N THR A 564 26.21 -1.68 11.64
CA THR A 564 26.79 -2.76 10.82
C THR A 564 28.23 -3.11 11.20
N ASP A 565 28.69 -2.72 12.39
CA ASP A 565 30.07 -2.90 12.87
C ASP A 565 31.14 -2.32 11.92
N GLY A 566 30.79 -1.27 11.19
CA GLY A 566 31.65 -0.61 10.21
C GLY A 566 31.76 -1.35 8.86
N LEU A 567 30.95 -2.39 8.63
CA LEU A 567 31.01 -3.18 7.40
C LEU A 567 30.19 -2.57 6.25
N GLY A 568 29.15 -1.79 6.55
CA GLY A 568 28.31 -1.12 5.57
C GLY A 568 28.28 0.39 5.77
N THR A 569 28.05 1.14 4.69
CA THR A 569 27.91 2.61 4.72
C THR A 569 26.82 3.08 3.76
N THR A 570 26.28 4.26 4.02
CA THR A 570 25.33 4.94 3.14
C THR A 570 25.92 6.26 2.63
N ASP A 571 25.72 6.52 1.34
CA ASP A 571 26.04 7.78 0.67
C ASP A 571 24.72 8.53 0.41
N THR A 572 24.49 9.63 1.14
CA THR A 572 23.27 10.43 0.99
C THR A 572 23.46 11.69 0.17
N THR A 573 24.54 11.76 -0.62
CA THR A 573 24.79 12.91 -1.49
C THR A 573 23.88 12.90 -2.72
N LEU A 574 23.40 14.08 -3.11
CA LEU A 574 22.66 14.24 -4.36
C LEU A 574 23.62 14.64 -5.47
N ILE A 575 23.61 13.84 -6.54
CA ILE A 575 24.28 14.16 -7.80
C ILE A 575 23.23 14.81 -8.68
N SER A 576 23.32 16.13 -8.87
CA SER A 576 22.50 16.81 -9.87
C SER A 576 23.05 16.53 -11.26
N THR A 577 22.19 16.06 -12.16
CA THR A 577 22.47 16.16 -13.59
C THR A 577 22.28 17.63 -13.98
N PRO A 578 23.22 18.27 -14.70
CA PRO A 578 22.96 19.60 -15.23
C PRO A 578 21.70 19.53 -16.10
N LEU A 579 20.68 20.31 -15.71
CA LEU A 579 19.48 20.49 -16.52
C LEU A 579 19.92 21.05 -17.87
N VAL A 580 19.69 20.30 -18.96
CA VAL A 580 19.82 20.86 -20.31
C VAL A 580 18.69 21.87 -20.46
N SER A 581 18.99 23.13 -20.14
CA SER A 581 18.04 24.23 -20.05
C SER A 581 17.52 24.66 -21.41
N SER A 582 18.28 24.36 -22.46
CA SER A 582 17.87 24.54 -23.85
C SER A 582 18.66 23.61 -24.76
N ILE A 583 17.99 23.15 -25.80
CA ILE A 583 18.58 22.37 -26.88
C ILE A 583 18.61 23.28 -28.11
N THR A 584 19.80 23.74 -28.51
CA THR A 584 19.91 24.55 -29.73
C THR A 584 20.54 23.70 -30.84
N PRO A 585 19.95 23.63 -32.05
CA PRO A 585 20.63 23.07 -33.21
C PRO A 585 21.90 23.89 -33.44
N SER A 586 23.07 23.27 -33.31
CA SER A 586 24.34 23.98 -33.47
C SER A 586 24.63 24.25 -34.96
N TRP A 587 24.46 23.24 -35.82
CA TRP A 587 24.43 23.35 -37.27
C TRP A 587 23.90 22.03 -37.91
N GLY A 588 23.20 22.14 -39.05
CA GLY A 588 22.71 20.99 -39.83
C GLY A 588 21.98 21.40 -41.11
N SER A 589 21.91 20.49 -42.10
CA SER A 589 21.19 20.70 -43.37
C SER A 589 19.67 20.51 -43.21
N THR A 590 18.86 21.26 -43.96
CA THR A 590 17.38 21.14 -43.99
C THR A 590 16.86 20.09 -44.99
N GLN A 591 17.74 19.29 -45.60
CA GLN A 591 17.37 18.19 -46.49
C GLN A 591 17.51 16.83 -45.79
N GLY A 592 16.49 15.97 -45.94
CA GLY A 592 16.35 14.72 -45.20
C GLY A 592 17.50 13.72 -45.40
N ASN A 593 17.79 12.95 -44.32
CA ASN A 593 18.81 11.90 -44.16
C ASN A 593 20.26 12.34 -43.83
N VAL A 594 20.48 13.48 -43.16
CA VAL A 594 21.81 13.85 -42.62
C VAL A 594 21.76 14.07 -41.10
N GLN A 595 22.85 13.71 -40.42
CA GLN A 595 23.04 13.82 -38.96
C GLN A 595 22.97 15.30 -38.51
N VAL A 596 22.15 15.60 -37.50
CA VAL A 596 22.06 16.93 -36.88
C VAL A 596 22.87 16.92 -35.59
N TYR A 597 23.74 17.93 -35.42
CA TYR A 597 24.54 18.09 -34.20
C TYR A 597 23.82 19.00 -33.22
N ILE A 598 23.52 18.44 -32.06
CA ILE A 598 22.83 19.11 -30.97
C ILE A 598 23.84 19.41 -29.87
N SER A 599 23.90 20.66 -29.42
CA SER A 599 24.62 21.06 -28.22
C SER A 599 23.62 21.48 -27.13
N GLY A 600 23.79 20.96 -25.92
CA GLY A 600 23.04 21.40 -24.74
C GLY A 600 23.88 22.36 -23.88
N GLN A 601 23.21 23.31 -23.22
CA GLN A 601 23.73 24.04 -22.06
C GLN A 601 23.12 23.51 -20.78
#